data_AF-A0A6G2QN40-F1
#
_entry.id   AF-A0A6G2QN40-F1
#
_cell.length_a   1.000
_cell.length_b   1.000
_cell.length_c   1.000
_cell.angle_alpha   90.00
_cell.angle_beta   90.00
_cell.angle_gamma   90.00
#
_symmetry.space_group_name_H-M   'P 1'
#
loop_
_entity.id
_entity.type
_entity.pdbx_description
1 polymer ?
#
loop_
_entity_poly.entity_id
_entity_poly.type
_entity_poly.pdbx_seq_one_letter_code
_entity_poly.pdbx_strand_id
1 'polypeptide(L)'
;MDLTPYVDTLRRELVVAAEAGGEEARELAERLTASLESVTRLTMLGVLSAAMDEITRELAPGAVDVRLRGLDPDFVVTPPPAGRGAP
;
A
#
# COMPACT_ATOMS: atom_id res chain seq x y z
N MET A 1 7.78 2.76 -4.53
CA MET A 1 6.38 3.03 -4.98
C MET A 1 5.83 4.17 -4.16
N ASP A 2 5.21 5.16 -4.79
CA ASP A 2 4.57 6.27 -4.08
C ASP A 2 3.11 5.92 -3.72
N LEU A 3 2.78 5.92 -2.43
CA LEU A 3 1.43 5.64 -1.94
C LEU A 3 0.56 6.89 -1.80
N THR A 4 1.15 8.08 -1.94
CA THR A 4 0.48 9.38 -1.76
C THR A 4 -0.78 9.52 -2.61
N PRO A 5 -0.82 9.14 -3.91
CA PRO A 5 -2.02 9.26 -4.74
C PRO A 5 -3.22 8.46 -4.22
N TYR A 6 -2.97 7.30 -3.60
CA TYR A 6 -4.02 6.44 -3.06
C TYR A 6 -4.59 7.01 -1.76
N VAL A 7 -3.71 7.53 -0.89
CA VAL A 7 -4.12 8.19 0.35
C VAL A 7 -4.88 9.49 0.04
N ASP A 8 -4.42 10.28 -0.94
CA ASP A 8 -5.11 11.49 -1.40
C ASP A 8 -6.49 11.19 -1.99
N THR A 9 -6.63 10.08 -2.69
CA THR A 9 -7.92 9.64 -3.23
C THR A 9 -8.88 9.30 -2.08
N LEU A 10 -8.45 8.48 -1.12
CA LEU A 10 -9.26 8.16 0.06
C LEU A 10 -9.68 9.41 0.85
N ARG A 11 -8.77 10.37 1.02
CA ARG A 11 -9.06 11.66 1.63
C ARG A 11 -10.15 12.42 0.89
N ARG A 12 -10.02 12.55 -0.44
CA ARG A 12 -11.03 13.26 -1.25
C ARG A 12 -12.40 12.60 -1.14
N GLU A 13 -12.46 11.27 -1.25
CA GLU A 13 -13.71 10.53 -1.13
C GLU A 13 -14.36 10.68 0.26
N LEU A 14 -13.56 10.73 1.33
CA LEU A 14 -14.07 10.97 2.67
C LEU A 14 -14.71 12.36 2.81
N VAL A 15 -14.09 13.39 2.24
CA VAL A 15 -14.66 14.75 2.25
C VAL A 15 -15.96 14.79 1.44
N VAL A 16 -15.97 14.22 0.24
CA VAL A 16 -17.17 14.12 -0.61
C VAL A 16 -18.31 13.40 0.10
N ALA A 17 -18.02 12.29 0.78
CA ALA A 17 -19.02 11.56 1.55
C ALA A 17 -19.55 12.39 2.74
N ALA A 18 -18.71 13.20 3.36
CA ALA A 18 -19.07 14.04 4.49
C ALA A 18 -19.93 15.26 4.11
N GLU A 19 -19.82 15.76 2.87
CA GLU A 19 -20.64 16.89 2.38
C GLU A 19 -22.15 16.58 2.48
N ALA A 20 -22.55 15.31 2.28
CA ALA A 20 -23.94 14.88 2.43
C ALA A 20 -24.47 15.03 3.87
N GLY A 21 -23.59 15.11 4.87
CA GLY A 21 -23.92 15.27 6.29
C GLY A 21 -23.94 16.71 6.80
N GLY A 22 -23.68 17.71 5.93
CA GLY A 22 -23.61 19.12 6.32
C GLY A 22 -22.28 19.55 6.95
N GLU A 23 -22.21 20.79 7.44
CA GLU A 23 -20.95 21.43 7.85
C GLU A 23 -20.26 20.71 9.02
N GLU A 24 -21.02 20.22 10.01
CA GLU A 24 -20.46 19.51 11.16
C GLU A 24 -19.77 18.19 10.75
N ALA A 25 -20.35 17.47 9.79
CA ALA A 25 -19.76 16.25 9.25
C ALA A 25 -18.51 16.57 8.44
N ARG A 26 -18.53 17.67 7.66
CA ARG A 26 -17.37 18.18 6.91
C ARG A 26 -16.21 18.55 7.82
N GLU A 27 -16.45 19.31 8.89
CA GLU A 27 -15.42 19.65 9.89
C GLU A 27 -14.85 18.42 10.61
N LEU A 28 -15.69 17.41 10.90
CA LEU A 28 -15.23 16.16 11.46
C LEU A 28 -14.34 15.40 10.47
N ALA A 29 -14.75 15.31 9.20
CA ALA A 29 -14.00 14.63 8.15
C ALA A 29 -12.63 15.27 7.92
N GLU A 30 -12.53 16.60 7.90
CA GLU A 30 -11.25 17.32 7.75
C GLU A 30 -10.28 17.00 8.90
N ARG A 31 -10.78 16.94 10.15
CA ARG A 31 -9.96 16.56 11.32
C ARG A 31 -9.50 15.10 11.27
N LEU A 32 -10.41 14.18 10.91
CA LEU A 32 -10.10 12.75 10.82
C LEU A 32 -9.10 12.46 9.71
N THR A 33 -9.25 13.14 8.57
CA THR A 33 -8.37 13.01 7.42
C THR A 33 -6.90 13.19 7.79
N ALA A 34 -6.58 14.22 8.60
CA ALA A 34 -5.22 14.49 9.04
C ALA A 34 -4.62 13.33 9.87
N SER A 35 -5.44 12.66 10.67
CA SER A 35 -5.03 11.49 11.47
C SER A 35 -5.01 10.17 10.69
N LEU A 36 -5.80 10.06 9.62
CA LEU A 36 -5.95 8.82 8.85
C LEU A 36 -4.78 8.56 7.90
N GLU A 37 -4.06 9.59 7.47
CA GLU A 37 -2.96 9.46 6.49
C GLU A 37 -1.94 8.38 6.90
N SER A 38 -1.41 8.46 8.12
CA SER A 38 -0.43 7.50 8.63
C SER A 38 -1.01 6.09 8.78
N VAL A 39 -2.25 5.98 9.25
CA VAL A 39 -2.92 4.67 9.45
C VAL A 39 -3.15 4.00 8.11
N THR A 40 -3.71 4.71 7.13
CA THR A 40 -3.96 4.20 5.79
C THR A 40 -2.67 3.72 5.14
N ARG A 41 -1.60 4.51 5.22
CA ARG A 41 -0.30 4.12 4.65
C ARG A 41 0.25 2.85 5.29
N LEU A 42 0.22 2.76 6.62
CA LEU A 42 0.66 1.56 7.33
C LEU A 42 -0.20 0.33 7.00
N THR A 43 -1.52 0.49 6.89
CA THR A 43 -2.41 -0.59 6.47
C THR A 43 -2.09 -1.05 5.05
N MET A 44 -1.86 -0.14 4.10
CA MET A 44 -1.45 -0.49 2.73
C MET A 44 -0.14 -1.26 2.71
N LEU A 45 0.87 -0.84 3.50
CA LEU A 45 2.12 -1.59 3.64
C LEU A 45 1.87 -3.01 4.15
N GLY A 46 1.00 -3.17 5.16
CA GLY A 46 0.63 -4.50 5.67
C GLY A 46 -0.03 -5.39 4.61
N VAL A 47 -0.96 -4.82 3.83
CA VAL A 47 -1.63 -5.54 2.72
C VAL A 47 -0.63 -5.95 1.64
N LEU A 48 0.27 -5.04 1.24
CA LEU A 48 1.30 -5.34 0.24
C LEU A 48 2.25 -6.44 0.71
N SER A 49 2.71 -6.39 1.97
CA SER A 49 3.58 -7.43 2.54
C SER A 49 2.88 -8.80 2.56
N ALA A 50 1.63 -8.85 3.02
CA ALA A 50 0.87 -10.11 3.03
C ALA A 50 0.66 -10.67 1.62
N ALA A 51 0.39 -9.81 0.63
CA ALA A 51 0.28 -10.23 -0.76
C ALA A 51 1.61 -10.76 -1.32
N MET A 52 2.74 -10.13 -0.99
CA MET A 52 4.05 -10.61 -1.45
C MET A 52 4.47 -11.93 -0.80
N ASP A 53 4.05 -12.20 0.44
CA ASP A 53 4.25 -13.50 1.08
C ASP A 53 3.51 -14.61 0.32
N GLU A 54 2.30 -14.34 -0.18
CA GLU A 54 1.53 -15.28 -1.00
C GLU A 54 2.24 -15.53 -2.34
N ILE A 55 2.62 -14.47 -3.06
CA ILE A 55 3.35 -14.57 -4.33
C ILE A 55 4.69 -15.29 -4.16
N THR A 56 5.43 -15.02 -3.08
CA THR A 56 6.73 -15.66 -2.82
C THR A 56 6.61 -17.16 -2.65
N ARG A 57 5.51 -17.65 -2.03
CA ARG A 57 5.25 -19.09 -1.92
C ARG A 57 5.03 -19.73 -3.28
N GLU A 58 4.32 -19.04 -4.18
CA GLU A 58 4.05 -19.53 -5.54
C GLU A 58 5.27 -19.42 -6.46
N LEU A 59 6.16 -18.46 -6.21
CA LEU A 59 7.33 -18.18 -7.05
C LEU A 59 8.53 -19.09 -6.78
N ALA A 60 8.47 -19.96 -5.77
CA ALA A 60 9.58 -20.81 -5.35
C ALA A 60 10.20 -21.60 -6.53
N PRO A 61 11.54 -21.64 -6.67
CA PRO A 61 12.57 -21.18 -5.72
C PRO A 61 12.92 -19.69 -5.79
N GLY A 62 12.19 -18.88 -6.57
CA GLY A 62 12.30 -17.42 -6.55
C GLY A 62 11.52 -16.80 -5.39
N ALA A 63 11.60 -15.47 -5.26
CA ALA A 63 10.93 -14.71 -4.20
C ALA A 63 10.61 -13.28 -4.65
N VAL A 64 9.64 -12.64 -3.98
CA VAL A 64 9.36 -11.21 -4.12
C VAL A 64 9.38 -10.57 -2.74
N ASP A 65 10.35 -9.70 -2.49
CA ASP A 65 10.50 -8.99 -1.23
C ASP A 65 10.00 -7.55 -1.33
N VAL A 66 9.46 -7.03 -0.21
CA VAL A 66 9.15 -5.60 -0.07
C VAL A 66 10.30 -4.91 0.65
N ARG A 67 10.91 -3.92 0.00
CA ARG A 67 11.95 -3.07 0.60
C ARG A 67 11.42 -1.66 0.82
N LEU A 68 11.58 -1.11 2.01
CA LEU A 68 11.17 0.25 2.32
C LEU A 68 12.31 1.24 2.11
N ARG A 69 12.01 2.37 1.46
CA ARG A 69 12.83 3.58 1.47
C ARG A 69 12.04 4.68 2.17
N GLY A 70 12.32 4.89 3.46
CA GLY A 70 11.41 5.65 4.30
C GLY A 70 10.07 4.91 4.41
N LEU A 71 8.99 5.52 3.90
CA LEU A 71 7.66 4.92 3.86
C LEU A 71 7.22 4.49 2.45
N ASP A 72 8.13 4.56 1.48
CA ASP A 72 7.85 4.18 0.10
C ASP A 72 8.31 2.73 -0.15
N PRO A 73 7.39 1.79 -0.44
CA PRO A 73 7.74 0.39 -0.68
C PRO A 73 8.23 0.16 -2.10
N ASP A 74 9.30 -0.60 -2.29
CA ASP A 74 9.76 -1.10 -3.59
C ASP A 74 9.73 -2.62 -3.58
N PHE A 75 9.29 -3.22 -4.68
CA PHE A 75 9.33 -4.66 -4.85
C PHE A 75 10.67 -5.10 -5.44
N VAL A 76 11.28 -6.09 -4.81
CA VAL A 76 12.51 -6.73 -5.29
C VAL A 76 12.18 -8.15 -5.66
N VAL A 77 12.26 -8.46 -6.96
CA VAL A 77 11.99 -9.80 -7.47
C VAL A 77 13.32 -10.53 -7.62
N THR A 78 13.43 -11.67 -6.94
CA THR A 78 14.51 -12.63 -7.12
C THR A 78 13.98 -13.78 -7.98
N PRO A 79 14.34 -13.86 -9.27
CA PRO A 79 13.86 -14.94 -10.12
C PRO A 79 14.42 -16.30 -9.64
N PRO A 80 13.71 -17.41 -9.88
CA PRO A 80 14.26 -18.75 -9.73
C PRO A 80 15.63 -18.86 -10.42
N PRO A 81 16.59 -19.64 -9.88
CA PRO A 81 17.84 -19.87 -10.58
C PRO A 81 17.49 -20.47 -11.94
N ALA A 82 17.89 -19.79 -13.03
CA ALA A 82 17.81 -20.37 -14.36
C ALA A 82 18.57 -21.69 -14.29
N GLY A 83 17.86 -22.81 -14.43
CA GLY A 83 18.47 -24.13 -14.45
C GLY A 83 19.63 -24.05 -15.42
N ARG A 84 20.85 -24.20 -14.90
CA ARG A 84 22.07 -24.24 -15.72
C ARG A 84 21.81 -25.32 -16.76
N GLY A 85 21.48 -24.91 -17.98
CA GLY A 85 21.39 -25.81 -19.12
C GLY A 85 22.71 -26.54 -19.17
N ALA A 86 22.66 -27.85 -18.95
CA ALA A 86 23.82 -28.70 -19.17
C ALA A 86 24.22 -28.56 -20.65
N PRO A 87 25.53 -28.43 -20.95
CA PRO A 87 26.03 -28.37 -22.33
C PRO A 87 25.71 -29.64 -23.11
#